data_AF-A0A2U2MYW5-F1
#
_entry.id   AF-A0A2U2MYW5-F1
#
_cell.length_a   1.000
_cell.length_b   1.000
_cell.length_c   1.000
_cell.angle_alpha   90.00
_cell.angle_beta   90.00
_cell.angle_gamma   90.00
#
_symmetry.space_group_name_H-M   'P 1'
#
loop_
_entity.id
_entity.type
_entity.pdbx_description
1 polymer ?
#
loop_
_entity_poly.entity_id
_entity_poly.type
_entity_poly.pdbx_seq_one_letter_code
_entity_poly.pdbx_strand_id
1 'polypeptide(L)' 'LRPFGILRMLDLVRPIYRPTSVYGHFGREEESFTWERTDKADTLRQAAGL' A
#
# COMPACT_ATOMS: atom_id res chain seq x y z
N LEU A 1 10.82 -2.81 10.03
CA LEU A 1 10.34 -1.80 9.06
C LEU A 1 11.18 -0.53 9.21
N ARG A 2 11.75 -0.01 8.11
CA ARG A 2 12.59 1.21 8.13
C ARG A 2 11.93 2.29 7.28
N PRO A 3 12.06 3.59 7.61
CA PRO A 3 11.41 4.68 6.86
C PRO A 3 11.68 4.62 5.34
N PHE A 4 12.94 4.49 4.95
CA PHE A 4 13.32 4.37 3.53
C PHE A 4 12.71 3.13 2.86
N GLY A 5 12.60 2.02 3.58
CA GLY A 5 12.00 0.80 3.07
C GLY A 5 10.51 0.96 2.78
N ILE A 6 9.78 1.69 3.64
CA ILE A 6 8.34 1.96 3.45
C ILE A 6 8.13 2.86 2.22
N LEU A 7 8.91 3.93 2.08
CA LEU A 7 8.84 4.83 0.91
C LEU A 7 8.98 4.06 -0.41
N ARG A 8 9.92 3.11 -0.46
CA ARG A 8 10.20 2.29 -1.66
C ARG A 8 9.14 1.22 -1.87
N MET A 9 8.73 0.51 -0.82
CA MET A 9 7.74 -0.55 -0.89
C MET A 9 6.37 -0.05 -1.38
N LEU A 10 5.98 1.15 -0.94
CA LEU A 10 4.68 1.74 -1.27
C LEU A 10 4.78 2.82 -2.36
N ASP A 11 5.95 3.04 -2.95
CA ASP A 11 6.16 4.03 -4.01
C ASP A 11 5.58 5.42 -3.68
N LEU A 12 6.03 6.01 -2.57
CA LEU A 12 5.38 7.19 -1.96
C LEU A 12 5.91 8.54 -2.46
N VAL A 13 6.97 8.58 -3.26
CA VAL A 13 7.58 9.83 -3.76
C VAL A 13 6.89 10.29 -5.04
N ARG A 14 5.58 10.55 -4.93
CA ARG A 14 4.67 10.91 -6.03
C ARG A 14 3.56 11.86 -5.54
N PRO A 15 2.93 12.66 -6.41
CA PRO A 15 1.83 13.56 -6.03
C PRO A 15 0.49 12.82 -5.86
N ILE A 16 0.43 11.85 -4.94
CA ILE A 16 -0.72 10.93 -4.76
C ILE A 16 -1.67 11.30 -3.60
N TYR A 17 -1.36 12.35 -2.84
CA TYR A 17 -2.00 12.59 -1.54
C TYR A 17 -3.29 13.42 -1.60
N ARG A 18 -3.59 14.10 -2.71
CA ARG A 18 -4.79 14.95 -2.80
C ARG A 18 -6.09 14.15 -2.63
N PRO A 19 -6.28 12.98 -3.25
CA PRO A 19 -7.52 12.21 -3.09
C PRO A 19 -7.76 11.68 -1.68
N THR A 20 -6.72 11.58 -0.84
CA THR A 20 -6.85 11.11 0.54
C THR A 20 -7.39 12.17 1.49
N SER A 21 -7.48 13.45 1.09
CA SER A 21 -7.87 14.56 1.98
C SER A 21 -9.35 14.55 2.36
N VAL A 22 -10.16 13.73 1.69
CA VAL A 22 -11.60 13.57 1.90
C VAL A 22 -11.97 12.10 1.73
N TYR A 23 -13.06 11.67 2.37
CA TYR A 23 -13.58 10.30 2.29
C TYR A 23 -12.65 9.21 2.83
N GLY A 24 -11.65 9.58 3.63
CA GLY A 24 -10.76 8.65 4.32
C GLY A 24 -9.58 8.16 3.48
N HIS A 25 -8.54 7.69 4.18
CA HIS A 25 -7.28 7.20 3.59
C HIS A 25 -7.31 5.71 3.21
N PHE A 26 -8.25 4.94 3.77
CA PHE A 26 -8.28 3.47 3.69
C PHE A 26 -9.61 2.94 3.15
N GLY A 27 -9.60 1.71 2.63
CA GLY A 27 -10.80 1.01 2.15
C GLY A 27 -11.33 1.52 0.81
N ARG A 28 -10.49 2.24 0.05
CA ARG A 28 -10.80 2.78 -1.28
C ARG A 28 -9.83 2.20 -2.29
N GLU A 29 -10.35 1.53 -3.30
CA GLU A 29 -9.53 0.95 -4.37
C GLU A 29 -9.21 2.03 -5.43
N GLU A 30 -8.19 2.84 -5.14
CA GLU A 30 -7.61 3.78 -6.11
C GLU A 30 -6.21 3.32 -6.52
N GLU A 31 -5.85 3.50 -7.79
CA GLU A 31 -4.56 3.07 -8.33
C GLU A 31 -3.36 3.68 -7.56
N SER A 32 -3.53 4.92 -7.09
CA SER A 32 -2.54 5.66 -6.32
C SER A 32 -2.34 5.14 -4.89
N PHE A 33 -3.31 4.42 -4.32
CA PHE A 33 -3.27 3.95 -2.94
C PHE A 33 -2.61 2.57 -2.87
N THR A 34 -1.29 2.57 -3.02
CA THR A 34 -0.46 1.36 -3.03
C THR A 34 -0.55 0.55 -1.74
N TRP A 35 -0.93 1.16 -0.62
CA TRP A 35 -1.13 0.48 0.67
C TRP A 35 -2.41 -0.35 0.75
N GLU A 36 -3.37 -0.14 -0.16
CA GLU A 36 -4.59 -0.96 -0.25
C GLU A 36 -4.37 -2.25 -1.05
N ARG A 37 -3.21 -2.39 -1.72
CA ARG A 37 -2.90 -3.58 -2.52
C ARG A 37 -2.70 -4.79 -1.61
N THR A 38 -3.29 -5.90 -2.01
CA THR A 38 -3.11 -7.22 -1.38
C THR A 38 -2.06 -8.07 -2.12
N ASP A 39 -1.10 -7.43 -2.79
CA ASP A 39 -0.06 -8.04 -3.63
C ASP A 39 0.84 -9.03 -2.89
N LYS A 40 0.88 -8.96 -1.55
CA LYS A 40 1.67 -9.86 -0.70
C LYS A 40 0.87 -11.01 -0.11
N ALA A 41 -0.45 -11.06 -0.31
CA ALA A 41 -1.31 -12.06 0.30
C ALA A 41 -0.87 -13.50 -0.04
N ASP A 42 -0.65 -13.79 -1.32
CA ASP A 42 -0.24 -15.13 -1.75
C ASP A 42 1.16 -15.50 -1.25
N THR A 43 2.10 -14.55 -1.26
CA THR A 43 3.46 -14.78 -0.73
C THR A 43 3.42 -15.10 0.76
N LEU A 44 2.60 -14.38 1.53
CA LEU A 44 2.44 -14.63 2.96
C LEU A 44 1.74 -15.96 3.23
N ARG A 45 0.71 -16.30 2.45
CA ARG A 45 0.00 -17.57 2.54
C ARG A 45 0.94 -18.76 2.31
N GLN A 46 1.73 -18.71 1.24
CA GLN A 46 2.74 -19.72 0.94
C GLN A 46 3.80 -19.82 2.04
N ALA A 47 4.30 -18.68 2.54
CA ALA A 47 5.27 -18.66 3.63
C ALA A 47 4.72 -19.23 4.95
N ALA A 48 3.40 -19.16 5.15
CA ALA A 48 2.71 -19.77 6.28
C ALA A 48 2.39 -21.26 6.08
N GLY A 49 2.60 -21.82 4.89
CA GLY A 49 2.26 -23.20 4.55
C GLY A 49 0.76 -23.47 4.37
N LEU A 50 -0.01 -22.44 3.99
CA LEU A 50 -1.48 -22.47 3.79
C LEU A 50 -1.89 -22.43 2.31
#